data_AF-A0A845MCK2-F1
#
_entry.id   AF-A0A845MCK2-F1
#
_cell.length_a   1.000
_cell.length_b   1.000
_cell.length_c   1.000
_cell.angle_alpha   90.00
_cell.angle_beta   90.00
_cell.angle_gamma   90.00
#
_symmetry.space_group_name_H-M   'P 1'
#
loop_
_entity.id
_entity.type
_entity.pdbx_description
1 polymer ?
#
loop_
_entity_poly.entity_id
_entity_poly.type
_entity_poly.pdbx_seq_one_letter_code
_entity_poly.pdbx_strand_id
1 'polypeptide(L)'
;MDKVTINLNDISSIGSTAIRRAYAFMGFGINAAENPDQKQVVLPGIVKPRIFPENASNEDLNMLKAGFKTWITGNALRELVEGFEHYFRAVLITLIRTHRSKGHEIDFNKLLRDFDNKGIGGKLELIRKEFNVEIPKSVDFVAINYARNSLTHGRGYIRPRDCNEDKALVMQWRAIEIWVDSNDGEKIPIKSDSDEPIPVQAGGTIKLQPFDQVKKIDAGTPLDLTPKELEGLFFACQIFVNELQNNLIPIFQSIDITINTEENGSDAES
;
A
#
# COMPACT_ATOMS: atom_id res chain seq x y z
N MET A 1 -33.18 20.01 -10.06
CA MET A 1 -32.20 19.32 -9.20
C MET A 1 -30.84 19.54 -9.83
N ASP A 2 -29.87 19.98 -9.05
CA ASP A 2 -28.53 20.20 -9.58
C ASP A 2 -27.89 18.85 -9.95
N LYS A 3 -27.28 18.81 -11.12
CA LYS A 3 -26.59 17.61 -11.61
C LYS A 3 -25.38 17.36 -10.71
N VAL A 4 -25.36 16.23 -10.02
CA VAL A 4 -24.21 15.83 -9.21
C VAL A 4 -23.17 15.24 -10.16
N THR A 5 -21.95 15.76 -10.10
CA THR A 5 -20.79 15.21 -10.83
C THR A 5 -19.86 14.53 -9.84
N ILE A 6 -19.46 13.29 -10.11
CA ILE A 6 -18.50 12.54 -9.30
C ILE A 6 -17.27 12.27 -10.17
N ASN A 7 -16.11 12.72 -9.70
CA ASN A 7 -14.83 12.43 -10.32
C ASN A 7 -14.17 11.26 -9.57
N LEU A 8 -14.16 10.08 -10.19
CA LEU A 8 -13.56 8.89 -9.58
C LEU A 8 -12.04 8.95 -9.59
N ASN A 9 -11.45 9.68 -10.53
CA ASN A 9 -10.02 9.88 -10.59
C ASN A 9 -9.55 10.68 -9.38
N ASP A 10 -10.33 11.67 -8.92
CA ASP A 10 -10.02 12.42 -7.69
C ASP A 10 -10.01 11.49 -6.46
N ILE A 11 -10.96 10.56 -6.37
CA ILE A 11 -11.03 9.61 -5.24
C ILE A 11 -9.85 8.64 -5.30
N SER A 12 -9.60 8.01 -6.44
CA SER A 12 -8.48 7.08 -6.64
C SER A 12 -7.12 7.76 -6.47
N SER A 13 -7.02 9.05 -6.80
CA SER A 13 -5.79 9.82 -6.60
C SER A 13 -5.34 9.87 -5.13
N ILE A 14 -6.28 9.77 -4.17
CA ILE A 14 -5.95 9.72 -2.74
C ILE A 14 -5.18 8.44 -2.41
N GLY A 15 -5.68 7.28 -2.85
CA GLY A 15 -5.02 5.99 -2.69
C GLY A 15 -3.67 5.94 -3.40
N SER A 16 -3.64 6.35 -4.67
CA SER A 16 -2.39 6.41 -5.46
C SER A 16 -1.35 7.37 -4.85
N THR A 17 -1.78 8.47 -4.23
CA THR A 17 -0.88 9.40 -3.54
C THR A 17 -0.30 8.78 -2.28
N ALA A 18 -1.10 8.05 -1.50
CA ALA A 18 -0.61 7.30 -0.34
C ALA A 18 0.49 6.30 -0.73
N ILE A 19 0.24 5.53 -1.81
CA ILE A 19 1.20 4.55 -2.35
C ILE A 19 2.49 5.24 -2.78
N ARG A 20 2.41 6.29 -3.61
CA ARG A 20 3.60 7.02 -4.09
C ARG A 20 4.42 7.61 -2.96
N ARG A 21 3.78 8.22 -1.96
CA ARG A 21 4.47 8.81 -0.80
C ARG A 21 5.20 7.74 0.02
N ALA A 22 4.51 6.65 0.36
CA ALA A 22 5.11 5.55 1.10
C ALA A 22 6.29 4.94 0.33
N TYR A 23 6.13 4.70 -0.98
CA TYR A 23 7.19 4.20 -1.86
C TYR A 23 8.39 5.16 -1.91
N ALA A 24 8.16 6.45 -2.18
CA ALA A 24 9.24 7.43 -2.32
C ALA A 24 10.03 7.63 -1.02
N PHE A 25 9.35 7.74 0.12
CA PHE A 25 10.01 7.91 1.42
C PHE A 25 10.79 6.66 1.84
N MET A 26 10.26 5.47 1.54
CA MET A 26 11.02 4.24 1.70
C MET A 26 12.26 4.27 0.82
N GLY A 27 12.12 4.52 -0.49
CA GLY A 27 13.22 4.54 -1.45
C GLY A 27 14.35 5.48 -1.02
N PHE A 28 14.02 6.73 -0.62
CA PHE A 28 15.02 7.66 -0.12
C PHE A 28 15.73 7.15 1.14
N GLY A 29 15.00 6.59 2.10
CA GLY A 29 15.60 6.08 3.33
C GLY A 29 16.43 4.82 3.11
N ILE A 30 16.00 3.89 2.26
CA ILE A 30 16.77 2.69 1.91
C ILE A 30 18.07 3.09 1.20
N ASN A 31 17.99 3.96 0.19
CA ASN A 31 19.19 4.43 -0.52
C ASN A 31 20.16 5.15 0.44
N ALA A 32 19.67 5.93 1.39
CA ALA A 32 20.51 6.56 2.40
C ALA A 32 21.12 5.55 3.39
N ALA A 33 20.38 4.51 3.77
CA ALA A 33 20.86 3.43 4.63
C ALA A 33 21.94 2.58 3.95
N GLU A 34 21.81 2.34 2.64
CA GLU A 34 22.71 1.48 1.87
C GLU A 34 23.93 2.23 1.31
N ASN A 35 23.89 3.56 1.27
CA ASN A 35 25.02 4.36 0.79
C ASN A 35 26.25 4.20 1.72
N PRO A 36 27.38 3.63 1.24
CA PRO A 36 28.59 3.45 2.06
C PRO A 36 29.25 4.77 2.46
N ASP A 37 29.03 5.83 1.68
CA ASP A 37 29.59 7.17 1.94
C ASP A 37 28.80 7.95 2.98
N GLN A 38 27.59 7.50 3.33
CA GLN A 38 26.81 8.09 4.42
C GLN A 38 27.41 7.71 5.78
N LYS A 39 28.37 8.50 6.26
CA LYS A 39 29.07 8.27 7.54
C LYS A 39 28.70 9.26 8.65
N GLN A 40 27.96 10.32 8.30
CA GLN A 40 27.60 11.37 9.24
C GLN A 40 26.13 11.25 9.65
N VAL A 41 25.88 11.31 10.95
CA VAL A 41 24.55 11.36 11.57
C VAL A 41 24.38 12.72 12.23
N VAL A 42 24.31 13.77 11.41
CA VAL A 42 24.14 15.15 11.87
C VAL A 42 22.89 15.75 11.28
N LEU A 43 22.04 16.33 12.14
CA LEU A 43 20.90 17.11 11.68
C LEU A 43 21.39 18.47 11.15
N PRO A 44 20.75 19.03 10.11
CA PRO A 44 21.03 20.39 9.69
C PRO A 44 20.65 21.37 10.82
N GLY A 45 21.45 22.42 11.01
CA GLY A 45 21.17 23.45 12.01
C GLY A 45 22.42 24.12 12.59
N ILE A 46 22.19 25.25 13.28
CA ILE A 46 23.23 26.01 14.00
C ILE A 46 23.70 25.24 15.24
N VAL A 47 22.74 24.66 15.98
CA VAL A 47 23.03 23.84 17.16
C VAL A 47 23.09 22.38 16.71
N LYS A 48 24.26 21.76 16.88
CA LYS A 48 24.51 20.35 16.55
C LYS A 48 24.71 19.55 17.84
N PRO A 49 23.63 19.09 18.49
CA PRO A 49 23.78 18.29 19.69
C PRO A 49 24.55 17.01 19.36
N ARG A 50 25.68 16.79 20.04
CA ARG A 50 26.54 15.61 19.85
C ARG A 50 25.98 14.43 20.64
N ILE A 51 24.85 13.90 20.17
CA ILE A 51 24.19 12.74 20.81
C ILE A 51 24.86 11.44 20.36
N PHE A 52 25.36 11.40 19.12
CA PHE A 52 26.06 10.24 18.57
C PHE A 52 27.60 10.44 18.64
N PRO A 53 28.39 9.40 18.98
CA PRO A 53 29.85 9.52 19.07
C PRO A 53 30.50 9.94 17.75
N GLU A 54 31.47 10.87 17.81
CA GLU A 54 32.20 11.35 16.61
C GLU A 54 33.16 10.30 16.04
N ASN A 55 33.54 9.32 16.86
CA ASN A 55 34.48 8.25 16.55
C ASN A 55 33.80 6.87 16.49
N ALA A 56 32.52 6.83 16.09
CA ALA A 56 31.81 5.58 15.90
C ALA A 56 32.54 4.68 14.89
N SER A 57 32.64 3.39 15.20
CA SER A 57 33.26 2.42 14.31
C SER A 57 32.39 2.20 13.06
N ASN A 58 32.99 1.62 12.01
CA ASN A 58 32.20 1.19 10.85
C ASN A 58 31.13 0.14 11.25
N GLU A 59 31.41 -0.65 12.29
CA GLU A 59 30.46 -1.63 12.82
C GLU A 59 29.24 -0.94 13.45
N ASP A 60 29.46 0.07 14.29
CA ASP A 60 28.38 0.87 14.90
C ASP A 60 27.52 1.55 13.83
N LEU A 61 28.16 2.11 12.80
CA LEU A 61 27.47 2.76 11.68
C LEU A 61 26.63 1.76 10.88
N ASN A 62 27.15 0.55 10.63
CA ASN A 62 26.41 -0.49 9.93
C ASN A 62 25.22 -0.99 10.75
N MET A 63 25.37 -1.14 12.07
CA MET A 63 24.25 -1.45 12.97
C MET A 63 23.17 -0.36 12.93
N LEU A 64 23.56 0.92 12.96
CA LEU A 64 22.61 2.03 12.84
C LEU A 64 21.90 2.05 11.50
N LYS A 65 22.62 1.84 10.40
CA LYS A 65 22.04 1.77 9.04
C LYS A 65 21.06 0.63 8.91
N ALA A 66 21.37 -0.55 9.45
CA ALA A 66 20.44 -1.67 9.51
C ALA A 66 19.18 -1.33 10.31
N GLY A 67 19.33 -0.71 11.50
CA GLY A 67 18.20 -0.26 12.31
C GLY A 67 17.36 0.81 11.60
N PHE A 68 18.00 1.76 10.90
CA PHE A 68 17.32 2.79 10.10
C PHE A 68 16.56 2.17 8.92
N LYS A 69 17.13 1.16 8.25
CA LYS A 69 16.47 0.38 7.19
C LYS A 69 15.18 -0.26 7.70
N THR A 70 15.22 -0.98 8.82
CA THR A 70 14.02 -1.57 9.44
C THR A 70 13.02 -0.49 9.84
N TRP A 71 13.49 0.61 10.43
CA TRP A 71 12.63 1.71 10.87
C TRP A 71 11.91 2.40 9.71
N ILE A 72 12.61 2.69 8.60
CA ILE A 72 12.00 3.35 7.44
C ILE A 72 11.00 2.44 6.73
N THR A 73 11.28 1.13 6.61
CA THR A 73 10.33 0.17 6.05
C THR A 73 9.05 0.10 6.90
N GLY A 74 9.18 0.07 8.23
CA GLY A 74 8.03 0.14 9.13
C GLY A 74 7.24 1.44 8.99
N ASN A 75 7.90 2.59 8.84
CA ASN A 75 7.20 3.87 8.63
C ASN A 75 6.48 3.94 7.29
N ALA A 76 7.06 3.38 6.22
CA ALA A 76 6.40 3.35 4.93
C ALA A 76 5.10 2.52 4.97
N LEU A 77 5.07 1.42 5.72
CA LEU A 77 3.83 0.67 5.97
C LEU A 77 2.79 1.50 6.75
N ARG A 78 3.23 2.28 7.75
CA ARG A 78 2.32 3.17 8.50
C ARG A 78 1.73 4.26 7.60
N GLU A 79 2.57 4.95 6.83
CA GLU A 79 2.15 5.98 5.87
C GLU A 79 1.14 5.41 4.86
N LEU A 80 1.39 4.21 4.33
CA LEU A 80 0.46 3.52 3.43
C LEU A 80 -0.90 3.31 4.11
N VAL A 81 -0.92 2.72 5.31
CA VAL A 81 -2.15 2.45 6.06
C VAL A 81 -2.94 3.72 6.36
N GLU A 82 -2.27 4.77 6.83
CA GLU A 82 -2.91 6.05 7.15
C GLU A 82 -3.45 6.76 5.90
N GLY A 83 -2.72 6.71 4.79
CA GLY A 83 -3.21 7.22 3.51
C GLY A 83 -4.44 6.46 2.98
N PHE A 84 -4.48 5.13 3.17
CA PHE A 84 -5.65 4.32 2.81
C PHE A 84 -6.87 4.61 3.70
N GLU A 85 -6.67 5.00 4.95
CA GLU A 85 -7.78 5.46 5.82
C GLU A 85 -8.47 6.71 5.24
N HIS A 86 -7.69 7.64 4.69
CA HIS A 86 -8.24 8.80 3.98
C HIS A 86 -8.96 8.41 2.69
N TYR A 87 -8.39 7.49 1.92
CA TYR A 87 -9.01 6.96 0.70
C TYR A 87 -10.37 6.31 0.99
N PHE A 88 -10.45 5.40 1.97
CA PHE A 88 -11.71 4.73 2.34
C PHE A 88 -12.77 5.70 2.85
N ARG A 89 -12.35 6.73 3.60
CA ARG A 89 -13.26 7.80 4.03
C ARG A 89 -13.84 8.56 2.83
N ALA A 90 -13.02 8.86 1.82
CA ALA A 90 -13.49 9.53 0.60
C ALA A 90 -14.46 8.66 -0.20
N VAL A 91 -14.19 7.35 -0.30
CA VAL A 91 -15.10 6.37 -0.89
C VAL A 91 -16.45 6.37 -0.15
N LEU A 92 -16.43 6.26 1.18
CA LEU A 92 -17.65 6.29 2.00
C LEU A 92 -18.46 7.58 1.77
N ILE A 93 -17.83 8.75 1.86
CA ILE A 93 -18.51 10.04 1.69
C ILE A 93 -19.17 10.12 0.31
N THR A 94 -18.48 9.64 -0.73
CA THR A 94 -19.01 9.62 -2.09
C THR A 94 -20.22 8.69 -2.20
N LEU A 95 -20.14 7.48 -1.63
CA LEU A 95 -21.26 6.54 -1.58
C LEU A 95 -22.48 7.11 -0.85
N ILE A 96 -22.28 7.79 0.29
CA ILE A 96 -23.40 8.43 1.01
C ILE A 96 -24.06 9.51 0.14
N ARG A 97 -23.27 10.36 -0.52
CA ARG A 97 -23.80 11.42 -1.39
C ARG A 97 -24.62 10.82 -2.54
N THR A 98 -24.10 9.78 -3.17
CA THR A 98 -24.77 8.99 -4.22
C THR A 98 -26.08 8.39 -3.74
N HIS A 99 -26.12 7.77 -2.56
CA HIS A 99 -27.37 7.21 -2.04
C HIS A 99 -28.40 8.29 -1.68
N ARG A 100 -27.96 9.42 -1.13
CA ARG A 100 -28.86 10.54 -0.82
C ARG A 100 -29.45 11.17 -2.09
N SER A 101 -28.72 11.22 -3.20
CA SER A 101 -29.26 11.72 -4.47
C SER A 101 -30.31 10.78 -5.08
N LYS A 102 -30.31 9.49 -4.72
CA LYS A 102 -31.40 8.54 -5.00
C LYS A 102 -32.62 8.69 -4.07
N GLY A 103 -32.59 9.63 -3.12
CA GLY A 103 -33.65 9.81 -2.14
C GLY A 103 -33.62 8.81 -0.98
N HIS A 104 -32.54 8.04 -0.81
CA HIS A 104 -32.39 7.19 0.37
C HIS A 104 -32.05 8.04 1.60
N GLU A 105 -32.76 7.80 2.71
CA GLU A 105 -32.42 8.38 4.00
C GLU A 105 -31.22 7.63 4.60
N ILE A 106 -30.10 8.34 4.75
CA ILE A 106 -28.91 7.85 5.45
C ILE A 106 -28.55 8.87 6.53
N ASP A 107 -28.42 8.40 7.76
CA ASP A 107 -27.86 9.19 8.86
C ASP A 107 -26.34 9.34 8.66
N PHE A 108 -25.96 10.38 7.94
CA PHE A 108 -24.58 10.71 7.61
C PHE A 108 -23.68 10.78 8.85
N ASN A 109 -24.16 11.43 9.93
CA ASN A 109 -23.35 11.66 11.13
C ASN A 109 -23.11 10.36 11.89
N LYS A 110 -24.15 9.53 12.04
CA LYS A 110 -24.01 8.22 12.65
C LYS A 110 -23.08 7.34 11.85
N LEU A 111 -23.28 7.22 10.54
CA LEU A 111 -22.48 6.33 9.70
C LEU A 111 -21.00 6.74 9.66
N LEU A 112 -20.71 8.04 9.58
CA LEU A 112 -19.35 8.55 9.61
C LEU A 112 -18.67 8.32 10.97
N ARG A 113 -19.40 8.52 12.08
CA ARG A 113 -18.88 8.21 13.42
C ARG A 113 -18.62 6.71 13.58
N ASP A 114 -19.52 5.87 13.08
CA ASP A 114 -19.36 4.41 13.15
C ASP A 114 -18.17 3.95 12.28
N PHE A 115 -17.93 4.61 11.15
CA PHE A 115 -16.75 4.40 10.32
C PHE A 115 -15.45 4.78 11.04
N ASP A 116 -15.39 5.97 11.64
CA ASP A 116 -14.18 6.48 12.29
C ASP A 116 -13.75 5.68 13.51
N ASN A 117 -14.70 5.06 14.20
CA ASN A 117 -14.43 4.22 15.37
C ASN A 117 -14.01 2.78 15.01
N LYS A 118 -13.85 2.45 13.73
CA LYS A 118 -13.43 1.12 13.25
C LYS A 118 -12.00 1.15 12.70
N GLY A 119 -11.30 0.02 12.81
CA GLY A 119 -10.10 -0.22 12.01
C GLY A 119 -10.45 -0.54 10.56
N ILE A 120 -9.45 -0.61 9.68
CA ILE A 120 -9.62 -0.83 8.23
C ILE A 120 -10.59 -1.98 7.90
N GLY A 121 -10.44 -3.15 8.53
CA GLY A 121 -11.34 -4.28 8.27
C GLY A 121 -12.82 -3.96 8.54
N GLY A 122 -13.09 -3.29 9.66
CA GLY A 122 -14.45 -2.86 10.00
C GLY A 122 -14.96 -1.75 9.10
N LYS A 123 -14.09 -0.86 8.60
CA LYS A 123 -14.43 0.19 7.63
C LYS A 123 -14.82 -0.39 6.27
N LEU A 124 -14.06 -1.36 5.77
CA LEU A 124 -14.36 -2.07 4.53
C LEU A 124 -15.66 -2.87 4.65
N GLU A 125 -15.88 -3.56 5.78
CA GLU A 125 -17.12 -4.29 6.02
C GLU A 125 -18.34 -3.37 6.13
N LEU A 126 -18.18 -2.20 6.77
CA LEU A 126 -19.23 -1.17 6.81
C LEU A 126 -19.58 -0.72 5.39
N ILE A 127 -18.59 -0.39 4.55
CA ILE A 127 -18.82 0.03 3.16
C ILE A 127 -19.55 -1.08 2.38
N ARG A 128 -19.07 -2.33 2.48
CA ARG A 128 -19.69 -3.49 1.83
C ARG A 128 -21.15 -3.63 2.22
N LYS A 129 -21.43 -3.65 3.53
CA LYS A 129 -22.77 -3.90 4.07
C LYS A 129 -23.77 -2.79 3.74
N GLU A 130 -23.36 -1.54 3.91
CA GLU A 130 -24.28 -0.39 3.79
C GLU A 130 -24.56 -0.01 2.33
N PHE A 131 -23.64 -0.30 1.41
CA PHE A 131 -23.74 0.12 0.01
C PHE A 131 -23.76 -1.03 -0.99
N ASN A 132 -23.70 -2.28 -0.53
CA ASN A 132 -23.60 -3.48 -1.37
C ASN A 132 -22.46 -3.40 -2.40
N VAL A 133 -21.32 -2.85 -1.98
CA VAL A 133 -20.11 -2.72 -2.80
C VAL A 133 -19.27 -3.97 -2.63
N GLU A 134 -18.88 -4.59 -3.74
CA GLU A 134 -17.87 -5.64 -3.70
C GLU A 134 -16.50 -5.01 -3.39
N ILE A 135 -15.92 -5.39 -2.24
CA ILE A 135 -14.58 -4.96 -1.83
C ILE A 135 -13.59 -6.08 -2.14
N PRO A 136 -12.72 -5.91 -3.14
CA PRO A 136 -11.76 -6.94 -3.53
C PRO A 136 -10.76 -7.19 -2.39
N LYS A 137 -10.46 -8.47 -2.11
CA LYS A 137 -9.37 -8.88 -1.22
C LYS A 137 -9.31 -8.15 0.14
N SER A 138 -10.45 -7.86 0.77
CA SER A 138 -10.51 -7.12 2.04
C SER A 138 -9.70 -7.77 3.18
N VAL A 139 -9.48 -9.10 3.12
CA VAL A 139 -8.71 -9.84 4.12
C VAL A 139 -7.25 -9.41 4.15
N ASP A 140 -6.66 -9.10 2.99
CA ASP A 140 -5.26 -8.67 2.86
C ASP A 140 -5.03 -7.36 3.63
N PHE A 141 -5.97 -6.41 3.53
CA PHE A 141 -5.93 -5.14 4.26
C PHE A 141 -6.09 -5.30 5.78
N VAL A 142 -6.79 -6.33 6.25
CA VAL A 142 -6.87 -6.63 7.69
C VAL A 142 -5.50 -7.04 8.23
N ALA A 143 -4.79 -7.93 7.51
CA ALA A 143 -3.44 -8.35 7.88
C ALA A 143 -2.44 -7.18 7.87
N ILE A 144 -2.52 -6.31 6.86
CA ILE A 144 -1.73 -5.05 6.79
C ILE A 144 -1.98 -4.17 8.03
N ASN A 145 -3.23 -4.04 8.47
CA ASN A 145 -3.56 -3.26 9.66
C ASN A 145 -2.99 -3.90 10.94
N TYR A 146 -2.98 -5.23 11.06
CA TYR A 146 -2.33 -5.93 12.18
C TYR A 146 -0.80 -5.75 12.19
N ALA A 147 -0.16 -5.76 11.02
CA ALA A 147 1.25 -5.40 10.89
C ALA A 147 1.52 -3.97 11.40
N ARG A 148 0.70 -3.00 10.97
CA ARG A 148 0.78 -1.61 11.49
C ARG A 148 0.56 -1.53 13.01
N ASN A 149 -0.38 -2.30 13.56
CA ASN A 149 -0.63 -2.34 15.00
C ASN A 149 0.55 -2.93 15.79
N SER A 150 1.26 -3.89 15.21
CA SER A 150 2.48 -4.47 15.77
C SER A 150 3.60 -3.42 15.79
N LEU A 151 3.78 -2.67 14.69
CA LEU A 151 4.73 -1.55 14.63
C LEU A 151 4.42 -0.44 15.62
N THR A 152 3.15 -0.05 15.73
CA THR A 152 2.74 1.14 16.51
C THR A 152 2.66 0.84 18.01
N HIS A 153 2.10 -0.31 18.37
CA HIS A 153 1.76 -0.64 19.75
C HIS A 153 2.51 -1.86 20.29
N GLY A 154 3.07 -2.70 19.42
CA GLY A 154 3.85 -3.89 19.78
C GLY A 154 5.35 -3.66 19.81
N ARG A 155 5.82 -2.40 19.64
CA ARG A 155 7.24 -2.06 19.51
C ARG A 155 7.93 -2.84 18.37
N GLY A 156 7.18 -3.14 17.31
CA GLY A 156 7.66 -3.92 16.18
C GLY A 156 7.57 -5.43 16.36
N TYR A 157 7.00 -5.95 17.45
CA TYR A 157 6.78 -7.40 17.63
C TYR A 157 5.33 -7.79 17.37
N ILE A 158 5.13 -8.96 16.77
CA ILE A 158 3.80 -9.55 16.57
C ILE A 158 3.26 -9.99 17.92
N ARG A 159 2.11 -9.45 18.33
CA ARG A 159 1.44 -9.86 19.57
C ARG A 159 0.36 -10.88 19.24
N PRO A 160 -0.06 -11.72 20.21
CA PRO A 160 -1.14 -12.67 20.00
C PRO A 160 -2.44 -12.06 19.44
N ARG A 161 -2.74 -10.80 19.79
CA ARG A 161 -3.91 -10.06 19.28
C ARG A 161 -3.77 -9.51 17.86
N ASP A 162 -2.54 -9.50 17.33
CA ASP A 162 -2.24 -9.09 15.96
C ASP A 162 -2.07 -10.32 15.04
N CYS A 163 -2.40 -11.52 15.52
CA CYS A 163 -2.43 -12.75 14.73
C CYS A 163 -3.81 -12.94 14.09
N ASN A 164 -3.84 -13.36 12.83
CA ASN A 164 -5.06 -13.73 12.09
C ASN A 164 -5.15 -15.23 11.76
N GLU A 165 -4.07 -15.98 12.00
CA GLU A 165 -4.02 -17.44 11.97
C GLU A 165 -3.38 -17.94 13.28
N ASP A 166 -3.53 -19.22 13.62
CA ASP A 166 -3.03 -19.81 14.88
C ASP A 166 -1.61 -19.31 15.25
N LYS A 167 -1.55 -18.40 16.23
CA LYS A 167 -0.35 -17.73 16.74
C LYS A 167 0.55 -17.10 15.67
N ALA A 168 0.01 -16.72 14.52
CA ALA A 168 0.78 -16.07 13.47
C ALA A 168 0.00 -14.93 12.80
N LEU A 169 0.73 -13.90 12.39
CA LEU A 169 0.28 -12.95 11.40
C LEU A 169 0.61 -13.51 10.01
N VAL A 170 -0.42 -13.76 9.21
CA VAL A 170 -0.31 -14.18 7.81
C VAL A 170 -0.76 -13.04 6.92
N MET A 171 0.18 -12.51 6.15
CA MET A 171 -0.06 -11.49 5.14
C MET A 171 -0.07 -12.15 3.77
N GLN A 172 -1.05 -11.79 2.94
CA GLN A 172 -1.15 -12.24 1.55
C GLN A 172 -1.32 -11.01 0.66
N TRP A 173 -0.69 -11.01 -0.50
CA TRP A 173 -0.87 -9.95 -1.50
C TRP A 173 -0.64 -10.47 -2.91
N ARG A 174 -1.23 -9.81 -3.91
CA ARG A 174 -1.02 -10.15 -5.31
C ARG A 174 0.33 -9.62 -5.78
N ALA A 175 1.18 -10.51 -6.27
CA ALA A 175 2.43 -10.19 -6.93
C ALA A 175 2.35 -10.57 -8.42
N ILE A 176 3.34 -10.16 -9.20
CA ILE A 176 3.51 -10.57 -10.59
C ILE A 176 4.85 -11.28 -10.70
N GLU A 177 4.80 -12.48 -11.27
CA GLU A 177 5.98 -13.16 -11.76
C GLU A 177 6.13 -12.86 -13.25
N ILE A 178 7.35 -12.56 -13.67
CA ILE A 178 7.71 -12.30 -15.06
C ILE A 178 8.64 -13.42 -15.50
N TRP A 179 8.33 -14.07 -16.62
CA TRP A 179 9.23 -15.05 -17.23
C TRP A 179 9.21 -14.97 -18.74
N VAL A 180 10.25 -15.51 -19.37
CA VAL A 180 10.29 -15.80 -20.80
C VAL A 180 9.84 -17.24 -21.01
N ASP A 181 8.82 -17.41 -21.83
CA ASP A 181 8.45 -18.71 -22.41
C ASP A 181 9.25 -18.87 -23.70
N SER A 182 10.36 -19.61 -23.62
CA SER A 182 11.31 -19.81 -24.72
C SER A 182 10.72 -20.78 -25.75
N ASN A 183 11.07 -20.62 -27.02
CA ASN A 183 10.54 -21.46 -28.11
C ASN A 183 11.00 -22.94 -28.01
N ASP A 184 11.99 -23.23 -27.17
CA ASP A 184 12.44 -24.59 -26.80
C ASP A 184 11.62 -25.21 -25.64
N GLY A 185 10.66 -24.47 -25.07
CA GLY A 185 9.81 -24.90 -23.97
C GLY A 185 10.36 -24.61 -22.58
N GLU A 186 11.52 -23.96 -22.46
CA GLU A 186 12.06 -23.53 -21.17
C GLU A 186 11.34 -22.27 -20.65
N LYS A 187 11.03 -22.26 -19.35
CA LYS A 187 10.55 -21.07 -18.64
C LYS A 187 11.69 -20.42 -17.86
N ILE A 188 12.10 -19.23 -18.30
CA ILE A 188 13.23 -18.52 -17.71
C ILE A 188 12.69 -17.34 -16.88
N PRO A 189 12.78 -17.36 -15.54
CA PRO A 189 12.29 -16.27 -14.71
C PRO A 189 13.13 -14.99 -14.92
N ILE A 190 12.46 -13.86 -15.11
CA ILE A 190 13.09 -12.55 -15.18
C ILE A 190 13.25 -12.02 -13.77
N LYS A 191 14.49 -11.94 -13.30
CA LYS A 191 14.81 -11.31 -12.01
C LYS A 191 14.85 -9.80 -12.18
N SER A 192 14.10 -9.07 -11.35
CA SER A 192 14.02 -7.60 -11.42
C SER A 192 15.34 -6.87 -11.22
N ASP A 193 16.33 -7.55 -10.62
CA ASP A 193 17.56 -6.94 -10.13
C ASP A 193 18.75 -7.24 -11.07
N SER A 194 18.48 -7.76 -12.27
CA SER A 194 19.51 -8.09 -13.26
C SER A 194 19.56 -7.02 -14.34
N ASP A 195 20.65 -6.25 -14.37
CA ASP A 195 20.98 -5.36 -15.49
C ASP A 195 21.50 -6.15 -16.71
N GLU A 196 21.77 -7.44 -16.54
CA GLU A 196 22.25 -8.30 -17.62
C GLU A 196 21.08 -8.72 -18.53
N PRO A 197 21.23 -8.61 -19.87
CA PRO A 197 20.28 -9.18 -20.81
C PRO A 197 20.09 -10.67 -20.55
N ILE A 198 18.84 -11.15 -20.53
CA ILE A 198 18.55 -12.57 -20.42
C ILE A 198 18.69 -13.20 -21.82
N PRO A 199 19.72 -14.04 -22.07
CA PRO A 199 19.89 -14.66 -23.37
C PRO A 199 18.80 -15.71 -23.58
N VAL A 200 18.10 -15.64 -24.71
CA VAL A 200 17.07 -16.62 -25.10
C VAL A 200 17.47 -17.18 -26.47
N GLN A 201 17.93 -18.43 -26.50
CA GLN A 201 18.60 -18.99 -27.69
C GLN A 201 17.71 -19.01 -28.94
N ALA A 202 16.42 -19.27 -28.78
CA ALA A 202 15.47 -19.41 -29.89
C ALA A 202 14.44 -18.27 -29.95
N GLY A 203 14.66 -17.17 -29.21
CA GLY A 203 13.62 -16.18 -28.93
C GLY A 203 12.53 -16.73 -28.00
N GLY A 204 11.59 -15.88 -27.60
CA GLY A 204 10.52 -16.28 -26.67
C GLY A 204 9.50 -15.17 -26.44
N THR A 205 8.46 -15.49 -25.68
CA THR A 205 7.42 -14.54 -25.30
C THR A 205 7.53 -14.18 -23.83
N ILE A 206 7.55 -12.89 -23.51
CA ILE A 206 7.44 -12.43 -22.13
C ILE A 206 6.01 -12.68 -21.65
N LYS A 207 5.88 -13.35 -20.51
CA LYS A 207 4.61 -13.59 -19.84
C LYS A 207 4.62 -12.94 -18.47
N LEU A 208 3.46 -12.41 -18.09
CA LEU A 208 3.18 -11.94 -16.74
C LEU A 208 2.15 -12.90 -16.14
N GLN A 209 2.42 -13.44 -14.96
CA GLN A 209 1.42 -14.20 -14.21
C GLN A 209 1.21 -13.57 -12.84
N PRO A 210 -0.03 -13.22 -12.50
CA PRO A 210 -0.35 -12.88 -11.13
C PRO A 210 -0.29 -14.14 -10.27
N PHE A 211 0.33 -14.02 -9.11
CA PHE A 211 0.30 -15.04 -8.07
C PHE A 211 0.07 -14.38 -6.71
N ASP A 212 -0.35 -15.15 -5.72
CA ASP A 212 -0.50 -14.65 -4.36
C ASP A 212 0.77 -14.97 -3.56
N GLN A 213 1.48 -13.91 -3.15
CA GLN A 213 2.60 -14.00 -2.23
C GLN A 213 2.06 -14.10 -0.81
N VAL A 214 2.63 -14.99 -0.01
CA VAL A 214 2.26 -15.19 1.40
C VAL A 214 3.49 -15.01 2.29
N LYS A 215 3.32 -14.27 3.38
CA LYS A 215 4.31 -14.11 4.45
C LYS A 215 3.66 -14.45 5.79
N LYS A 216 4.22 -15.45 6.48
CA LYS A 216 3.80 -15.87 7.82
C LYS A 216 4.84 -15.42 8.85
N ILE A 217 4.38 -14.82 9.94
CA ILE A 217 5.22 -14.25 11.00
C ILE A 217 4.64 -14.66 12.35
N ASP A 218 5.39 -15.41 13.14
CA ASP A 218 4.90 -15.99 14.39
C ASP A 218 4.79 -14.95 15.52
N ALA A 219 3.83 -15.16 16.44
CA ALA A 219 3.68 -14.34 17.62
C ALA A 219 4.96 -14.33 18.47
N GLY A 220 5.30 -13.16 19.01
CA GLY A 220 6.51 -12.94 19.79
C GLY A 220 7.76 -12.67 18.94
N THR A 221 7.67 -12.75 17.62
CA THR A 221 8.78 -12.40 16.72
C THR A 221 8.69 -10.95 16.22
N PRO A 222 9.82 -10.33 15.82
CA PRO A 222 9.79 -9.03 15.15
C PRO A 222 9.02 -9.10 13.84
N LEU A 223 8.26 -8.04 13.53
CA LEU A 223 7.75 -7.80 12.17
C LEU A 223 8.93 -7.41 11.29
N ASP A 224 9.42 -8.38 10.52
CA ASP A 224 10.53 -8.19 9.57
C ASP A 224 10.02 -8.30 8.14
N LEU A 225 9.56 -7.15 7.62
CA LEU A 225 9.24 -6.98 6.21
C LEU A 225 10.46 -6.38 5.51
N THR A 226 10.86 -7.02 4.42
CA THR A 226 11.90 -6.49 3.54
C THR A 226 11.36 -5.35 2.67
N PRO A 227 12.22 -4.44 2.17
CA PRO A 227 11.81 -3.44 1.20
C PRO A 227 11.13 -4.05 -0.05
N LYS A 228 11.58 -5.23 -0.48
CA LYS A 228 11.02 -5.95 -1.63
C LYS A 228 9.61 -6.47 -1.37
N GLU A 229 9.35 -7.01 -0.18
CA GLU A 229 8.01 -7.43 0.22
C GLU A 229 7.06 -6.22 0.30
N LEU A 230 7.53 -5.08 0.84
CA LEU A 230 6.73 -3.87 0.92
C LEU A 230 6.48 -3.22 -0.45
N GLU A 231 7.44 -3.31 -1.38
CA GLU A 231 7.23 -2.97 -2.79
C GLU A 231 6.08 -3.79 -3.40
N GLY A 232 6.07 -5.10 -3.17
CA GLY A 232 4.97 -5.97 -3.60
C GLY A 232 3.62 -5.56 -3.01
N LEU A 233 3.58 -5.15 -1.74
CA LEU A 233 2.37 -4.63 -1.10
C LEU A 233 1.90 -3.30 -1.71
N PHE A 234 2.81 -2.39 -2.06
CA PHE A 234 2.46 -1.15 -2.77
C PHE A 234 1.80 -1.43 -4.11
N PHE A 235 2.36 -2.37 -4.87
CA PHE A 235 1.79 -2.81 -6.13
C PHE A 235 0.40 -3.44 -5.94
N ALA A 236 0.23 -4.33 -4.96
CA ALA A 236 -1.06 -4.93 -4.64
C ALA A 236 -2.11 -3.87 -4.23
N CYS A 237 -1.70 -2.85 -3.48
CA CYS A 237 -2.56 -1.72 -3.12
C CYS A 237 -2.99 -0.90 -4.34
N GLN A 238 -2.12 -0.73 -5.34
CA GLN A 238 -2.47 -0.05 -6.59
C GLN A 238 -3.51 -0.85 -7.39
N ILE A 239 -3.34 -2.18 -7.48
CA ILE A 239 -4.35 -3.07 -8.07
C ILE A 239 -5.68 -2.91 -7.34
N PHE A 240 -5.67 -2.93 -6.01
CA PHE A 240 -6.87 -2.80 -5.20
C PHE A 240 -7.60 -1.47 -5.46
N VAL A 241 -6.89 -0.34 -5.57
CA VAL A 241 -7.50 0.97 -5.90
C VAL A 241 -8.24 0.90 -7.24
N ASN A 242 -7.61 0.30 -8.25
CA ASN A 242 -8.20 0.17 -9.59
C ASN A 242 -9.41 -0.78 -9.58
N GLU A 243 -9.30 -1.93 -8.91
CA GLU A 243 -10.40 -2.90 -8.79
C GLU A 243 -11.59 -2.29 -8.01
N LEU A 244 -11.34 -1.60 -6.91
CA LEU A 244 -12.39 -0.93 -6.15
C LEU A 244 -13.06 0.18 -6.97
N GLN A 245 -12.29 0.99 -7.69
CA GLN A 245 -12.84 2.00 -8.60
C GLN A 245 -13.79 1.37 -9.63
N ASN A 246 -13.38 0.26 -10.25
CA ASN A 246 -14.21 -0.46 -11.21
C ASN A 246 -15.51 -0.97 -10.57
N ASN A 247 -15.45 -1.47 -9.33
CA ASN A 247 -16.63 -1.93 -8.60
C ASN A 247 -17.57 -0.79 -8.19
N LEU A 248 -17.07 0.44 -8.10
CA LEU A 248 -17.87 1.62 -7.79
C LEU A 248 -18.58 2.21 -9.02
N ILE A 249 -18.07 2.00 -10.24
CA ILE A 249 -18.65 2.56 -11.48
C ILE A 249 -20.14 2.18 -11.65
N PRO A 250 -20.56 0.91 -11.57
CA PRO A 250 -21.97 0.55 -11.75
C PRO A 250 -22.91 1.23 -10.74
N ILE A 251 -22.42 1.43 -9.51
CA ILE A 251 -23.18 2.09 -8.44
C ILE A 251 -23.42 3.55 -8.78
N PHE A 252 -22.42 4.24 -9.33
CA PHE A 252 -22.54 5.65 -9.72
C PHE A 252 -23.29 5.85 -11.04
N GLN A 253 -23.18 4.90 -12.00
CA GLN A 253 -23.94 4.94 -13.26
C GLN A 253 -25.43 4.72 -13.08
N SER A 254 -25.84 4.10 -11.97
CA SER A 254 -27.26 3.88 -11.65
C SER A 254 -28.01 5.17 -11.25
N ILE A 255 -27.37 6.33 -11.34
CA ILE A 255 -27.93 7.66 -11.12
C ILE A 255 -27.55 8.47 -12.36
N ASP A 256 -28.37 9.44 -12.78
CA ASP A 256 -28.05 10.44 -13.83
C ASP A 256 -26.87 11.37 -13.43
N ILE A 257 -25.81 10.81 -12.86
CA ILE A 257 -24.54 11.43 -12.50
C ILE A 257 -23.61 11.30 -13.69
N THR A 258 -22.98 12.42 -14.05
CA THR A 258 -21.85 12.35 -14.97
C THR A 258 -20.63 11.86 -14.21
N ILE A 259 -20.09 10.73 -14.66
CA ILE A 259 -18.83 10.19 -14.19
C ILE A 259 -17.73 10.69 -15.13
N ASN A 260 -16.82 11.50 -14.61
CA ASN A 260 -15.60 11.84 -15.33
C ASN A 260 -14.60 10.71 -15.08
N THR A 261 -14.41 9.85 -16.09
CA THR A 261 -13.34 8.84 -16.10
C THR A 261 -12.17 9.23 -16.97
N GLU A 262 -12.33 10.22 -17.86
CA GLU A 262 -11.26 10.66 -18.74
C GLU A 262 -10.13 11.30 -17.92
N GLU A 263 -8.94 10.70 -18.03
CA GLU A 263 -7.71 11.46 -17.81
C GLU A 263 -7.75 12.55 -18.87
N ASN A 264 -7.95 13.80 -18.46
CA ASN A 264 -7.60 14.93 -19.33
C ASN A 264 -6.10 14.80 -19.57
N GLY A 265 -5.75 14.05 -20.61
CA GLY A 265 -4.41 14.01 -21.16
C GLY A 265 -4.04 15.45 -21.35
N SER A 266 -3.02 15.88 -20.61
CA SER A 266 -2.35 17.11 -20.93
C SER A 266 -1.82 16.91 -22.35
N ASP A 267 -2.55 17.40 -23.33
CA ASP A 267 -1.99 18.01 -24.52
C ASP A 267 -1.15 19.21 -24.03
N ALA A 268 -0.06 18.90 -23.31
CA ALA A 268 1.05 19.79 -23.11
C ALA A 268 1.88 19.62 -24.37
N GLU A 269 1.58 20.49 -25.33
CA GLU A 269 2.52 20.87 -26.38
C GLU A 269 3.91 21.07 -25.74
N SER A 270 4.85 20.19 -26.08
CA SER A 270 6.29 20.44 -26.05
C SER A 270 6.99 19.52 -27.03
#